data_AF-A0A329QQ36-F1
#
_entry.id   AF-A0A329QQ36-F1
#
_cell.length_a   1.000
_cell.length_b   1.000
_cell.length_c   1.000
_cell.angle_alpha   90.00
_cell.angle_beta   90.00
_cell.angle_gamma   90.00
#
_symmetry.space_group_name_H-M   'P 1'
#
loop_
_entity.id
_entity.type
_entity.pdbx_description
1 polymer ?
#
loop_
_entity_poly.entity_id
_entity_poly.type
_entity_poly.pdbx_seq_one_letter_code
_entity_poly.pdbx_strand_id
1 'polypeptide(L)'
;MGYQQYGISPQLVERIKTKMKNPAVKERIKKLIDGVTKSDLQDKAKVRRLVKSSAVIMNENFSTTQEEQFVAFVLAQKIDPNNTFHLIKLWGMFR
;
A
#
# COMPACT_ATOMS: atom_id res chain seq x y z
N MET A 1 9.46 -13.41 2.74
CA MET A 1 8.07 -13.45 3.24
C MET A 1 7.23 -12.57 2.33
N GLY A 2 6.45 -13.17 1.43
CA GLY A 2 5.67 -12.46 0.41
C GLY A 2 4.26 -12.08 0.89
N TYR A 3 3.63 -11.15 0.18
CA TYR A 3 2.25 -10.68 0.42
C TYR A 3 1.20 -11.83 0.41
N GLN A 4 1.52 -12.96 -0.22
CA GLN A 4 0.69 -14.17 -0.25
C GLN A 4 0.40 -14.75 1.14
N GLN A 5 1.33 -14.62 2.09
CA GLN A 5 1.13 -15.10 3.47
C GLN A 5 0.04 -14.33 4.22
N TYR A 6 -0.33 -13.16 3.71
CA TYR A 6 -1.38 -12.31 4.25
C TYR A 6 -2.69 -12.46 3.46
N GLY A 7 -2.77 -13.43 2.54
CA GLY A 7 -3.96 -13.67 1.71
C GLY A 7 -4.20 -12.64 0.61
N ILE A 8 -3.22 -11.78 0.32
CA ILE A 8 -3.31 -10.81 -0.78
C ILE A 8 -3.13 -11.56 -2.11
N SER A 9 -4.15 -11.53 -2.97
CA SER A 9 -4.11 -12.25 -4.24
C SER A 9 -3.11 -11.61 -5.22
N PRO A 10 -2.32 -12.42 -5.95
CA PRO A 10 -1.39 -11.90 -6.96
C PRO A 10 -2.08 -11.03 -8.03
N GLN A 11 -3.31 -11.39 -8.40
CA GLN A 11 -4.12 -10.65 -9.38
C GLN A 11 -4.45 -9.23 -8.90
N LEU A 12 -4.79 -9.07 -7.61
CA LEU A 12 -5.03 -7.76 -7.02
C LEU A 12 -3.77 -6.90 -7.09
N VAL A 13 -2.63 -7.50 -6.80
CA VAL A 13 -1.34 -6.81 -6.86
C VAL A 13 -1.00 -6.39 -8.30
N GLU A 14 -1.24 -7.25 -9.29
CA GLU A 14 -1.03 -6.92 -10.70
C GLU A 14 -1.93 -5.79 -11.20
N ARG A 15 -3.20 -5.78 -10.80
CA ARG A 15 -4.11 -4.67 -11.09
C ARG A 15 -3.56 -3.36 -10.54
N ILE A 16 -3.16 -3.36 -9.28
CA ILE A 16 -2.65 -2.15 -8.65
C ILE A 16 -1.34 -1.68 -9.30
N LYS A 17 -0.41 -2.58 -9.64
CA LYS A 17 0.79 -2.21 -10.42
C LYS A 17 0.43 -1.51 -11.72
N THR A 18 -0.55 -2.05 -12.43
CA THR A 18 -0.99 -1.49 -13.71
C THR A 18 -1.54 -0.08 -13.51
N LYS A 19 -2.30 0.16 -12.44
CA LYS A 19 -2.77 1.51 -12.07
C LYS A 19 -1.61 2.44 -11.68
N MET A 20 -0.60 1.94 -10.98
CA MET A 20 0.59 2.69 -10.58
C MET A 20 1.52 3.08 -11.74
N LYS A 21 1.35 2.47 -12.93
CA LYS A 21 2.00 2.93 -14.17
C LYS A 21 1.45 4.28 -14.63
N ASN A 22 0.23 4.64 -14.24
CA ASN A 22 -0.33 5.96 -14.54
C ASN A 22 0.39 7.03 -13.71
N PRO A 23 1.08 8.00 -14.34
CA PRO A 23 1.84 9.03 -13.63
C PRO A 23 0.97 9.89 -12.72
N ALA A 24 -0.27 10.18 -13.11
CA ALA A 24 -1.20 10.97 -12.30
C ALA A 24 -1.61 10.24 -11.01
N VAL A 25 -1.86 8.93 -11.09
CA VAL A 25 -2.13 8.07 -9.93
C VAL A 25 -0.89 8.04 -9.03
N LYS A 26 0.28 7.82 -9.61
CA LYS A 26 1.56 7.78 -8.88
C LYS A 26 1.83 9.08 -8.11
N GLU A 27 1.58 10.24 -8.72
CA GLU A 27 1.78 11.53 -8.06
C GLU A 27 0.79 11.76 -6.91
N ARG A 28 -0.48 11.38 -7.08
CA ARG A 28 -1.49 11.44 -6.03
C ARG A 28 -1.15 10.52 -4.85
N ILE A 29 -0.70 9.29 -5.13
CA ILE A 29 -0.23 8.37 -4.09
C ILE A 29 1.00 8.93 -3.37
N LYS A 30 1.93 9.55 -4.10
CA LYS A 30 3.09 10.23 -3.48
C LYS A 30 2.66 11.33 -2.52
N LYS A 31 1.71 12.20 -2.92
CA LYS A 31 1.15 13.25 -2.05
C LYS A 31 0.42 12.67 -0.84
N LEU A 32 -0.24 11.52 -0.98
CA LEU A 32 -0.92 10.85 0.13
C LEU A 32 0.05 10.34 1.19
N ILE A 33 1.22 9.83 0.77
CA ILE A 33 2.24 9.30 1.69
C ILE A 33 3.24 10.38 2.14
N ASP A 34 3.14 11.59 1.60
CA ASP A 34 3.98 12.72 1.98
C ASP A 34 3.69 13.12 3.42
N GLY A 35 4.74 13.18 4.25
CA GLY A 35 4.61 13.44 5.68
C GLY A 35 4.17 12.26 6.56
N VAL A 36 4.00 11.04 5.99
CA VAL A 36 3.71 9.84 6.80
C VAL A 36 4.97 9.39 7.56
N THR A 37 4.85 9.26 8.88
CA THR A 37 5.95 8.90 9.78
C THR A 37 5.97 7.41 10.16
N LYS A 38 7.02 6.93 10.83
CA LYS A 38 7.14 5.52 11.26
C LYS A 38 6.01 5.15 12.21
N SER A 39 5.72 6.04 13.14
CA SER A 39 4.63 5.92 14.10
C SER A 39 3.29 5.76 13.40
N ASP A 40 3.08 6.49 12.30
CA ASP A 40 1.84 6.40 11.53
C ASP A 40 1.69 5.06 10.81
N LEU A 41 2.81 4.47 10.39
CA LEU A 41 2.86 3.13 9.79
C LEU A 41 2.78 1.99 10.82
N GLN A 42 2.91 2.32 12.11
CA GLN A 42 2.67 1.39 13.23
C GLN A 42 1.24 1.50 13.78
N ASP A 43 0.55 2.60 13.50
CA ASP A 43 -0.86 2.79 13.86
C ASP A 43 -1.78 2.11 12.85
N LYS A 44 -2.43 1.03 13.29
CA LYS A 44 -3.39 0.26 12.48
C LYS A 44 -4.49 1.14 11.87
N ALA A 45 -5.01 2.13 12.59
CA ALA A 45 -6.08 2.99 12.12
C ALA A 45 -5.60 3.97 11.05
N LYS A 46 -4.39 4.53 11.20
CA LYS A 46 -3.78 5.38 10.16
C LYS A 46 -3.43 4.58 8.90
N VAL A 47 -2.82 3.41 9.07
CA VAL A 47 -2.54 2.51 7.93
C VAL A 47 -3.82 2.15 7.18
N ARG A 48 -4.90 1.82 7.89
CA ARG A 48 -6.20 1.52 7.25
C ARG A 48 -6.73 2.71 6.45
N ARG A 49 -6.63 3.93 6.99
CA ARG A 49 -7.01 5.15 6.26
C ARG A 49 -6.16 5.33 4.99
N LEU A 50 -4.84 5.12 5.08
CA LEU A 50 -3.93 5.21 3.92
C LEU A 50 -4.27 4.18 2.84
N VAL A 51 -4.56 2.93 3.22
CA VAL A 51 -4.98 1.87 2.29
C VAL A 51 -6.28 2.25 1.59
N LYS A 52 -7.28 2.74 2.34
CA LYS A 52 -8.56 3.18 1.79
C LYS A 52 -8.41 4.38 0.84
N SER A 53 -7.65 5.39 1.25
CA SER A 53 -7.36 6.56 0.40
C SER A 53 -6.61 6.17 -0.87
N SER A 54 -5.68 5.21 -0.78
CA SER A 54 -4.98 4.68 -1.93
C SER A 54 -5.94 3.96 -2.88
N ALA A 55 -6.86 3.16 -2.35
CA ALA A 55 -7.89 2.47 -3.14
C ALA A 55 -8.74 3.48 -3.94
N VAL A 56 -9.19 4.56 -3.29
CA VAL A 56 -9.94 5.65 -3.94
C VAL A 56 -9.13 6.32 -5.04
N ILE A 57 -7.85 6.64 -4.79
CA ILE A 57 -6.97 7.27 -5.80
C ILE A 57 -6.78 6.38 -7.02
N MET A 58 -6.70 5.06 -6.81
CA MET A 58 -6.54 4.07 -7.87
C MET A 58 -7.86 3.68 -8.54
N ASN A 59 -8.98 4.21 -8.04
CA ASN A 59 -10.35 3.83 -8.41
C ASN A 59 -10.57 2.32 -8.30
N GLU A 60 -10.10 1.74 -7.20
CA GLU A 60 -10.23 0.33 -6.84
C GLU A 60 -11.09 0.23 -5.57
N ASN A 61 -12.00 -0.74 -5.54
CA ASN A 61 -12.79 -1.06 -4.35
C ASN A 61 -12.18 -2.26 -3.66
N PHE A 62 -11.48 -2.03 -2.56
CA PHE A 62 -11.02 -3.11 -1.69
C PHE A 62 -12.15 -3.57 -0.79
N SER A 63 -12.31 -4.88 -0.63
CA SER A 63 -13.19 -5.43 0.39
C SER A 63 -12.60 -5.21 1.78
N THR A 64 -13.44 -5.25 2.82
CA THR A 64 -12.99 -5.13 4.22
C THR A 64 -11.87 -6.12 4.54
N THR A 65 -11.97 -7.35 4.04
CA THR A 65 -10.93 -8.37 4.19
C THR A 65 -9.63 -7.94 3.52
N GLN A 66 -9.68 -7.45 2.27
CA GLN A 66 -8.48 -6.97 1.57
C GLN A 66 -7.82 -5.81 2.30
N GLU A 67 -8.60 -4.86 2.82
CA GLU A 67 -8.07 -3.76 3.64
C GLU A 67 -7.29 -4.29 4.84
N GLU A 68 -7.86 -5.24 5.59
CA GLU A 68 -7.22 -5.83 6.77
C GLU A 68 -5.96 -6.62 6.43
N GLN A 69 -5.97 -7.34 5.30
CA GLN A 69 -4.80 -8.07 4.79
C GLN A 69 -3.66 -7.10 4.43
N PHE A 70 -3.97 -5.99 3.77
CA PHE A 70 -2.98 -4.94 3.47
C PHE A 70 -2.47 -4.27 4.74
N VAL A 71 -3.34 -3.98 5.70
CA VAL A 71 -2.95 -3.38 6.98
C VAL A 71 -2.02 -4.32 7.75
N ALA A 72 -2.36 -5.60 7.85
CA ALA A 72 -1.53 -6.62 8.49
C ALA A 72 -0.17 -6.77 7.79
N PHE A 73 -0.16 -6.76 6.45
CA PHE A 73 1.06 -6.80 5.66
C PHE A 73 1.97 -5.59 5.96
N VAL A 74 1.41 -4.37 5.96
CA VAL A 74 2.16 -3.13 6.21
C VAL A 74 2.74 -3.10 7.63
N LEU A 75 1.95 -3.49 8.63
CA LEU A 75 2.40 -3.56 10.03
C LEU A 75 3.51 -4.60 10.20
N ALA A 76 3.38 -5.77 9.59
CA ALA A 76 4.36 -6.84 9.69
C ALA A 76 5.68 -6.53 8.98
N GLN A 77 5.66 -5.70 7.93
CA GLN A 77 6.87 -5.27 7.23
C GLN A 77 7.70 -4.23 8.02
N LYS A 78 7.22 -3.73 9.18
CA LYS A 78 7.92 -2.75 10.05
C LYS A 78 8.59 -1.62 9.23
N ILE A 79 7.82 -1.01 8.32
CA ILE A 79 8.31 -0.08 7.30
C ILE A 79 9.01 1.14 7.93
N ASP A 80 10.16 1.54 7.36
CA ASP A 80 10.89 2.74 7.77
C ASP A 80 10.38 3.97 6.98
N PRO A 81 9.96 5.07 7.64
CA PRO A 81 9.36 6.23 6.99
C PRO A 81 10.34 7.05 6.14
N ASN A 82 11.64 6.97 6.42
CA ASN A 82 12.67 7.65 5.64
C ASN A 82 13.01 6.88 4.36
N ASN A 83 12.38 5.73 4.14
CA ASN A 83 12.56 4.91 2.97
C ASN A 83 11.25 4.89 2.17
N THR A 84 10.98 5.98 1.43
CA THR A 84 9.93 6.09 0.39
C THR A 84 9.99 4.90 -0.58
N PHE A 85 11.17 4.32 -0.69
CA PHE A 85 11.52 3.10 -1.39
C PHE A 85 10.82 1.83 -0.86
N HIS A 86 10.16 1.80 0.31
CA HIS A 86 9.48 0.60 0.82
C HIS A 86 7.98 0.55 0.50
N LEU A 87 7.30 1.71 0.49
CA LEU A 87 5.97 1.84 -0.12
C LEU A 87 6.07 1.67 -1.65
N ILE A 88 7.19 2.09 -2.26
CA ILE A 88 7.48 1.86 -3.68
C ILE A 88 8.07 0.44 -3.94
N LYS A 89 8.86 -0.18 -3.04
CA LYS A 89 9.35 -1.58 -3.16
C LYS A 89 8.24 -2.61 -2.94
N LEU A 90 7.19 -2.28 -2.20
CA LEU A 90 5.97 -3.09 -2.18
C LEU A 90 5.41 -3.31 -3.61
N TRP A 91 5.61 -2.33 -4.48
CA TRP A 91 5.25 -2.37 -5.90
C TRP A 91 6.43 -2.74 -6.83
N GLY A 92 7.67 -2.54 -6.37
CA GLY A 92 8.93 -2.76 -7.10
C GLY A 92 9.65 -4.09 -6.84
N MET A 93 9.20 -4.92 -5.89
CA MET A 93 9.66 -6.31 -5.69
C MET A 93 9.11 -7.28 -6.76
N PHE A 94 8.44 -6.76 -7.78
CA PHE A 94 7.90 -7.50 -8.90
C PHE A 94 8.68 -7.23 -10.17
N ARG A 95 9.98 -7.43 -10.05
CA ARG A 95 10.81 -7.72 -11.20
C ARG A 95 11.11 -9.20 -11.18
#